data_AF-A0A3D6EM30-F1
#
_entry.id   AF-A0A3D6EM30-F1
#
_cell.length_a   1.000
_cell.length_b   1.000
_cell.length_c   1.000
_cell.angle_alpha   90.00
_cell.angle_beta   90.00
_cell.angle_gamma   90.00
#
_symmetry.space_group_name_H-M   'P 1'
#
loop_
_entity.id
_entity.type
_entity.pdbx_description
1 polymer ?
#
loop_
_entity_poly.entity_id
_entity_poly.type
_entity_poly.pdbx_seq_one_letter_code
_entity_poly.pdbx_strand_id
1 'polypeptide(L)' 'MPDPLDPASLDLAADPELGPLLAACPDIAPLRFRDGECLVTEGEDSQDLYIVRKGSLVVEKALPDGTARPLAQIECSPD' A
#
# COMPACT_ATOMS: atom_id res chain seq x y z
N MET A 1 -4.29 -12.20 3.94
CA MET A 1 -4.86 -11.28 4.94
C MET A 1 -3.69 -10.55 5.54
N PRO A 2 -3.59 -9.22 5.38
CA PRO A 2 -2.44 -8.45 5.86
C PRO A 2 -2.24 -8.65 7.36
N ASP A 3 -0.99 -8.62 7.80
CA ASP A 3 -0.67 -8.70 9.23
C ASP A 3 -1.11 -7.37 9.89
N PRO A 4 -1.82 -7.42 11.04
CA PRO A 4 -2.15 -6.20 11.79
C PRO A 4 -0.87 -5.45 12.14
N LEU A 5 -0.81 -4.17 11.79
CA LEU A 5 0.30 -3.30 12.10
C LEU A 5 -0.13 -2.32 13.18
N ASP A 6 0.63 -2.22 14.27
CA ASP A 6 0.35 -1.23 15.31
C ASP A 6 0.58 0.18 14.74
N PRO A 7 -0.44 1.05 14.61
CA PRO A 7 -0.27 2.41 14.10
C PRO A 7 0.68 3.24 14.97
N ALA A 8 0.81 2.93 16.27
CA ALA A 8 1.76 3.60 17.16
C ALA A 8 3.22 3.27 16.81
N SER A 9 3.48 2.15 16.14
CA SER A 9 4.82 1.79 15.66
C SER A 9 5.30 2.61 14.46
N LEU A 10 4.41 3.37 13.83
CA LEU A 10 4.67 4.16 12.63
C LEU A 10 4.58 5.69 12.86
N ASP A 11 4.28 6.11 14.09
CA ASP A 11 4.08 7.53 14.49
C ASP A 11 3.16 8.33 13.55
N LEU A 12 2.17 7.65 12.94
CA LEU A 12 1.35 8.21 11.87
C LEU A 12 0.50 9.41 12.31
N ALA A 13 0.14 9.46 13.60
CA ALA A 13 -0.64 10.55 14.16
C ALA A 13 0.18 11.84 14.32
N ALA A 14 1.52 11.74 14.43
CA ALA A 14 2.42 12.89 14.54
C ALA A 14 2.85 13.43 13.17
N ASP A 15 2.63 12.68 12.08
CA ASP A 15 2.91 13.11 10.72
C ASP A 15 2.00 14.32 10.36
N PRO A 16 2.58 15.43 9.85
CA PRO A 16 1.84 16.68 9.64
C PRO A 16 0.78 16.58 8.53
N GLU A 17 0.92 15.63 7.61
CA GLU A 17 -0.05 15.43 6.52
C GLU A 17 -1.00 14.26 6.82
N LEU A 18 -0.46 13.15 7.33
CA LEU A 18 -1.27 11.96 7.60
C LEU A 18 -2.07 12.04 8.90
N GLY A 19 -1.57 12.73 9.92
CA GLY A 19 -2.30 12.91 11.18
C GLY A 19 -3.70 13.52 10.95
N PRO A 20 -3.82 14.66 10.23
CA PRO A 20 -5.11 15.23 9.85
C PRO A 20 -5.98 14.29 8.99
N LEU A 21 -5.38 13.54 8.06
CA LEU A 21 -6.10 12.60 7.20
C LEU A 21 -6.72 11.45 8.01
N LEU A 22 -5.93 10.83 8.89
CA LEU A 22 -6.39 9.76 9.77
C LEU A 22 -7.47 10.24 10.75
N ALA A 23 -7.36 11.48 11.23
CA ALA A 23 -8.40 12.08 12.07
C ALA A 23 -9.72 12.33 11.31
N ALA A 24 -9.64 12.66 10.01
CA ALA A 24 -10.81 12.92 9.17
C ALA A 24 -11.45 11.63 8.63
N CYS A 25 -10.67 10.55 8.48
CA CYS A 25 -11.07 9.30 7.85
C CYS A 25 -10.83 8.12 8.81
N PRO A 26 -11.77 7.81 9.72
CA PRO A 26 -11.58 6.80 10.77
C PRO A 26 -11.49 5.36 10.25
N ASP A 27 -11.92 5.12 9.01
CA ASP A 27 -11.88 3.80 8.37
C ASP A 27 -10.50 3.46 7.77
N ILE A 28 -9.54 4.40 7.80
CA ILE A 28 -8.17 4.12 7.36
C ILE A 28 -7.49 3.22 8.39
N ALA A 29 -7.03 2.06 7.93
CA ALA A 29 -6.30 1.10 8.76
C ALA A 29 -4.83 0.96 8.31
N PRO A 30 -3.88 0.86 9.26
CA PRO A 30 -2.50 0.49 8.95
C PRO A 30 -2.43 -0.99 8.56
N LEU A 31 -1.78 -1.27 7.43
CA LEU A 31 -1.64 -2.62 6.89
C LEU A 31 -0.16 -2.96 6.65
N ARG A 32 0.21 -4.22 6.89
CA ARG A 32 1.51 -4.76 6.50
C ARG A 32 1.32 -5.94 5.55
N PHE A 33 2.03 -5.86 4.43
CA PHE A 33 2.09 -6.91 3.42
C PHE A 33 3.48 -7.52 3.38
N ARG A 34 3.55 -8.78 2.94
CA ARG A 34 4.81 -9.52 2.76
C ARG A 34 5.26 -9.46 1.31
N ASP A 35 6.55 -9.68 1.10
CA ASP A 35 7.12 -9.74 -0.24
C ASP A 35 6.39 -10.79 -1.09
N GLY A 36 6.00 -10.39 -2.29
CA GLY A 36 5.26 -11.22 -3.23
C GLY A 36 3.75 -11.28 -2.99
N GLU A 37 3.20 -10.62 -1.96
CA GLU A 37 1.75 -10.47 -1.84
C GLU A 37 1.21 -9.49 -2.89
N CYS A 38 0.15 -9.92 -3.58
CA CYS A 38 -0.58 -9.07 -4.52
C CYS A 38 -1.53 -8.15 -3.74
N LEU A 39 -1.36 -6.83 -3.93
CA LEU A 39 -2.17 -5.80 -3.30
C LEU A 39 -3.48 -5.54 -4.05
N VAL A 40 -3.38 -5.49 -5.38
CA VAL A 40 -4.45 -5.11 -6.32
C VAL A 40 -4.29 -5.96 -7.58
N THR A 41 -5.39 -6.55 -8.05
CA THR A 41 -5.44 -7.29 -9.32
C THR A 41 -6.01 -6.41 -10.43
N GLU A 42 -5.41 -6.42 -11.63
CA GLU A 42 -5.95 -5.68 -12.78
C GLU A 42 -7.41 -6.08 -13.07
N GLY A 43 -8.31 -5.10 -13.08
CA GLY A 43 -9.74 -5.30 -13.33
C GLY A 43 -10.55 -5.70 -12.09
N GLU A 44 -9.94 -5.72 -10.89
CA GLU A 44 -10.71 -5.90 -9.66
C GLU A 44 -11.70 -4.75 -9.42
N ASP A 45 -12.89 -5.09 -8.95
CA ASP A 45 -13.90 -4.11 -8.52
C ASP A 45 -13.65 -3.74 -7.06
N SER A 46 -12.55 -3.01 -6.83
CA SER A 46 -12.14 -2.48 -5.53
C SER A 46 -12.18 -0.96 -5.53
N GLN A 47 -12.56 -0.38 -4.39
CA GLN A 47 -12.51 1.06 -4.16
C GLN A 47 -11.44 1.44 -3.13
N ASP A 48 -10.60 0.48 -2.74
CA ASP A 48 -9.57 0.69 -1.73
C ASP A 48 -8.43 1.53 -2.28
N LEU A 49 -7.93 2.45 -1.45
CA LEU A 49 -6.77 3.29 -1.74
C LEU A 49 -5.66 2.96 -0.75
N TYR A 50 -4.45 2.78 -1.27
CA TYR A 50 -3.27 2.51 -0.46
C TYR A 50 -2.31 3.70 -0.47
N ILE A 51 -1.79 4.05 0.71
CA ILE A 51 -0.69 4.99 0.87
C ILE A 51 0.54 4.21 1.33
N VAL A 52 1.60 4.22 0.53
CA VAL A 52 2.83 3.49 0.83
C VAL A 52 3.67 4.30 1.80
N ARG A 53 3.93 3.76 3.00
CA ARG A 53 4.81 4.36 4.01
C ARG A 53 6.19 3.75 4.10
N LYS A 54 6.34 2.50 3.70
CA LYS A 54 7.62 1.81 3.71
C LYS A 54 7.58 0.60 2.76
N GLY A 55 8.61 0.45 1.95
CA GLY A 55 8.78 -0.70 1.06
C GLY A 55 8.86 -0.30 -0.41
N SER A 56 8.82 -1.33 -1.26
CA SER A 56 8.89 -1.21 -2.71
C SER A 56 7.78 -2.04 -3.33
N LEU A 57 7.11 -1.49 -4.34
CA LEU A 57 6.00 -2.11 -5.05
C LEU A 57 6.27 -2.04 -6.55
N VAL A 58 5.88 -3.08 -7.26
CA VAL A 58 5.92 -3.11 -8.73
C VAL A 58 4.49 -3.20 -9.25
N VAL A 59 4.15 -2.32 -10.18
CA VAL A 59 2.91 -2.42 -10.96
C VAL A 59 3.23 -3.19 -12.21
N GLU A 60 2.55 -4.32 -12.42
CA GLU A 60 2.76 -5.19 -13.56
C GLU A 60 1.50 -5.33 -14.40
N LYS A 61 1.67 -5.57 -15.70
CA LYS A 61 0.59 -5.95 -16.60
C LYS A 61 0.77 -7.38 -17.06
N ALA A 62 -0.25 -8.20 -16.87
CA ALA A 62 -0.29 -9.55 -17.42
C ALA A 62 -0.38 -9.49 -18.96
N LEU A 63 0.44 -10.29 -19.63
CA LEU A 63 0.46 -10.43 -21.08
C LEU A 63 -0.24 -11.72 -21.51
N PRO A 64 -0.75 -11.81 -22.77
CA PRO A 64 -1.46 -12.99 -23.25
C PRO A 64 -0.62 -14.28 -23.28
N ASP A 65 0.70 -14.16 -23.25
CA ASP A 65 1.65 -15.29 -23.22
C ASP A 65 1.90 -15.84 -21.80
N GLY A 66 1.22 -15.30 -20.78
CA GLY A 66 1.35 -15.70 -19.39
C GLY A 66 2.52 -15.03 -18.64
N THR A 67 3.26 -14.14 -19.29
CA THR A 67 4.30 -13.33 -18.64
C THR A 67 3.73 -12.04 -18.06
N ALA A 68 4.48 -11.40 -17.17
CA ALA A 68 4.16 -10.09 -16.61
C ALA A 68 5.18 -9.06 -17.08
N ARG A 69 4.71 -7.85 -17.44
CA ARG A 69 5.57 -6.73 -17.81
C ARG A 69 5.48 -5.64 -16.73
N PRO A 70 6.61 -5.22 -16.12
CA PRO A 70 6.61 -4.10 -15.19
C PRO A 70 6.25 -2.80 -15.92
N LEU A 71 5.37 -2.03 -15.31
CA LEU A 71 4.91 -0.73 -15.79
C LEU A 71 5.49 0.42 -14.96
N ALA A 72 5.56 0.23 -13.64
CA ALA A 72 6.06 1.22 -12.70
C ALA A 72 6.62 0.54 -11.45
N GLN A 73 7.50 1.26 -10.75
CA GLN A 73 8.01 0.90 -9.44
C GLN A 73 7.78 2.07 -8.50
N ILE A 74 7.21 1.78 -7.34
CA ILE A 74 6.88 2.77 -6.30
C ILE A 74 7.68 2.41 -5.07
N GLU A 75 8.50 3.32 -4.58
CA GLU A 75 9.35 3.09 -3.42
C GLU A 75 9.13 4.18 -2.38
N CYS A 76 9.09 3.78 -1.12
CA CYS A 76 9.08 4.69 0.01
C CYS A 76 9.99 4.15 1.10
N SER A 77 10.98 4.95 1.48
CA SER A 77 11.87 4.69 2.60
C SER A 77 12.02 5.98 3.40
N PRO A 78 11.12 6.25 4.37
CA PRO A 78 11.29 7.39 5.24
C PRO A 78 12.57 7.20 6.07
N ASP A 79 13.34 8.29 6.21
CA ASP A 79 14.57 8.37 7.01
C ASP A 79 14.30 8.18 8.51
#